data_AF-A0A9P0PZK8-F1
#
_entry.id   AF-A0A9P0PZK8-F1
#
_cell.length_a   1.000
_cell.length_b   1.000
_cell.length_c   1.000
_cell.angle_alpha   90.00
_cell.angle_beta   90.00
_cell.angle_gamma   90.00
#
_symmetry.space_group_name_H-M   'P 1'
#
loop_
_entity.id
_entity.type
_entity.pdbx_description
1 polymer ?
#
loop_
_entity_poly.entity_id
_entity_poly.type
_entity_poly.pdbx_seq_one_letter_code
_entity_poly.pdbx_strand_id
1 'polypeptide(L)'
;MNMSSLLFSLPEFYNSYKAWVSKNPTSVGDWENIAKWVSYFVAGRLNNSQIVSELIYCLSNLLVMLNDIIIKKSTHIYSTAPADKVKLWLTVVEYSEVFLELTATNLCGNVGKWIVVTSIQIFKCVSRLILIYHYKESMVEHPPIPSLNRQNLKNPNCSNSIADTSCGQFEAVSFTLRRSGRIIRKVDAAPPVGIRTWKPLQPPPNYSCENDQSIEQALVGKQLIAEIIFIVKPMVHLASMACFGTRAWKPYFIALAIDLSSRAEV
;
A
#
# COMPACT_ATOMS: atom_id res chain seq x y z
N MET A 1 5.36 -5.18 -51.10
CA MET A 1 4.20 -4.53 -50.45
C MET A 1 3.24 -5.61 -50.01
N ASN A 2 3.10 -5.84 -48.70
CA ASN A 2 1.94 -6.47 -48.07
C ASN A 2 1.86 -5.92 -46.65
N MET A 3 1.19 -4.78 -46.53
CA MET A 3 1.08 -3.94 -45.33
C MET A 3 -0.09 -4.44 -44.45
N SER A 4 -0.21 -5.76 -44.27
CA SER A 4 -1.32 -6.42 -43.57
C SER A 4 -0.87 -7.35 -42.43
N SER A 5 0.44 -7.53 -42.22
CA SER A 5 1.00 -8.32 -41.10
C SER A 5 1.09 -7.55 -39.77
N LEU A 6 0.60 -6.29 -39.73
CA LEU A 6 0.71 -5.40 -38.56
C LEU A 6 -0.62 -5.10 -37.87
N LEU A 7 -1.67 -5.86 -38.15
CA LEU A 7 -2.90 -5.86 -37.35
C LEU A 7 -2.96 -7.15 -36.53
N PHE A 8 -1.95 -7.35 -35.68
CA PHE A 8 -2.10 -8.29 -34.57
C PHE A 8 -3.29 -7.79 -33.75
N SER A 9 -4.30 -8.64 -33.55
CA SER A 9 -5.44 -8.19 -32.77
C SER A 9 -4.95 -7.86 -31.35
N LEU A 10 -5.39 -6.73 -30.80
CA LEU A 10 -5.09 -6.33 -29.41
C LEU A 10 -5.26 -7.49 -28.40
N PRO A 11 -6.29 -8.35 -28.48
CA PRO A 11 -6.40 -9.49 -27.56
C PRO A 11 -5.30 -10.54 -27.75
N GLU A 12 -4.87 -10.85 -28.98
CA GLU A 12 -3.79 -11.82 -29.22
C GLU A 12 -2.46 -11.29 -28.69
N PHE A 13 -2.18 -9.99 -28.87
CA PHE A 13 -0.95 -9.37 -28.38
C PHE A 13 -0.92 -9.41 -26.85
N TYR A 14 -2.03 -9.05 -26.21
CA TYR A 14 -2.18 -9.11 -24.76
C TYR A 14 -1.98 -10.52 -24.20
N ASN A 15 -2.54 -11.54 -24.85
CA ASN A 15 -2.37 -12.93 -24.42
C ASN A 15 -0.92 -13.41 -24.56
N SER A 16 -0.26 -13.05 -25.66
CA SER A 16 1.16 -13.37 -25.89
C SER A 16 2.07 -12.68 -24.87
N TYR A 17 1.79 -11.40 -24.59
CA TYR A 17 2.48 -10.62 -23.57
C TYR A 17 2.30 -11.24 -22.18
N LYS A 18 1.06 -11.58 -21.81
CA LYS A 18 0.72 -12.21 -20.53
C LYS A 18 1.49 -13.53 -20.33
N ALA A 19 1.61 -14.35 -21.38
CA ALA A 19 2.36 -15.59 -21.34
C ALA A 19 3.87 -15.33 -21.14
N TRP A 20 4.42 -14.33 -21.82
CA TRP A 20 5.83 -13.96 -21.69
C TRP A 20 6.17 -13.40 -20.31
N VAL A 21 5.36 -12.48 -19.78
CA VAL A 21 5.53 -11.88 -18.43
C VAL A 21 5.50 -12.95 -17.35
N SER A 22 4.59 -13.91 -17.47
CA SER A 22 4.44 -15.01 -16.51
C SER A 22 5.64 -15.96 -16.52
N LYS A 23 6.29 -16.13 -17.68
CA LYS A 23 7.44 -17.04 -17.84
C LYS A 23 8.75 -16.44 -17.32
N ASN A 24 8.93 -15.12 -17.41
CA ASN A 24 10.19 -14.44 -17.09
C ASN A 24 10.01 -13.22 -16.16
N PRO A 25 9.63 -13.40 -14.88
CA PRO A 25 9.33 -12.30 -13.96
C PRO A 25 10.54 -11.40 -13.66
N THR A 26 11.76 -11.94 -13.68
CA THR A 26 12.99 -11.16 -13.46
C THR A 26 13.30 -10.26 -14.65
N SER A 27 13.21 -10.79 -15.88
CA SER A 27 13.46 -10.01 -17.10
C SER A 27 12.48 -8.85 -17.25
N VAL A 28 11.22 -9.03 -16.83
CA VAL A 28 10.23 -7.94 -16.82
C VAL A 28 10.70 -6.77 -15.95
N GLY A 29 11.38 -7.04 -14.83
CA GLY A 29 11.95 -6.00 -13.96
C GLY A 29 13.06 -5.20 -14.64
N ASP A 30 13.90 -5.88 -15.41
CA ASP A 30 14.97 -5.22 -16.16
C ASP A 30 14.38 -4.29 -17.25
N TRP A 31 13.35 -4.75 -17.96
CA TRP A 31 12.63 -3.94 -18.95
C TRP A 31 11.90 -2.75 -18.34
N GLU A 32 11.30 -2.92 -17.16
CA GLU A 32 10.69 -1.82 -16.41
C GLU A 32 11.73 -0.77 -16.00
N ASN A 33 12.91 -1.21 -15.56
CA ASN A 33 14.01 -0.30 -15.24
C ASN A 33 14.49 0.44 -16.49
N ILE A 34 14.71 -0.25 -17.62
CA ILE A 34 15.07 0.41 -18.88
C ILE A 34 14.00 1.44 -19.27
N ALA A 35 12.71 1.09 -19.17
CA ALA A 35 11.61 2.01 -19.46
C ALA A 35 11.60 3.23 -18.53
N LYS A 36 11.91 3.07 -17.24
CA LYS A 36 12.08 4.18 -16.29
C LYS A 36 13.25 5.09 -16.67
N TRP A 37 14.38 4.52 -17.06
CA TRP A 37 15.55 5.30 -17.48
C TRP A 37 15.28 6.09 -18.75
N VAL A 38 14.64 5.48 -19.74
CA VAL A 38 14.16 6.16 -20.96
C VAL A 38 13.18 7.27 -20.58
N SER A 39 12.25 7.00 -19.65
CA SER A 39 11.28 7.98 -19.16
C SER A 39 11.95 9.20 -18.51
N TYR A 40 12.97 8.99 -17.67
CA TYR A 40 13.73 10.09 -17.07
C TYR A 40 14.54 10.88 -18.09
N PHE A 41 15.13 10.21 -19.07
CA PHE A 41 15.84 10.86 -20.16
C PHE A 41 14.90 11.71 -21.02
N VAL A 42 13.72 11.17 -21.34
CA VAL A 42 12.67 11.87 -22.09
C VAL A 42 12.12 13.06 -21.30
N ALA A 43 11.89 12.91 -20.00
CA ALA A 43 11.44 13.99 -19.13
C ALA A 43 12.46 15.15 -19.09
N GLY A 44 13.76 14.85 -19.01
CA GLY A 44 14.81 15.88 -19.07
C GLY A 44 14.84 16.65 -20.39
N ARG A 45 14.47 16.02 -21.51
CA ARG A 45 14.41 16.68 -22.83
C ARG A 45 13.10 17.43 -23.07
N LEU A 46 11.99 16.96 -22.52
CA LEU A 46 10.64 17.51 -22.71
C LEU A 46 10.24 18.50 -21.60
N ASN A 47 11.21 19.10 -20.91
CA ASN A 47 11.03 20.00 -19.76
C ASN A 47 10.09 21.21 -20.01
N ASN A 48 9.64 21.41 -21.25
CA ASN A 48 8.66 22.41 -21.66
C ASN A 48 7.22 22.09 -21.20
N SER A 49 6.90 20.86 -20.79
CA SER A 49 5.57 20.53 -20.27
C SER A 49 5.65 19.64 -19.02
N GLN A 50 5.49 20.26 -17.85
CA GLN A 50 5.38 19.59 -16.56
C GLN A 50 4.27 18.51 -16.54
N ILE A 51 3.21 18.70 -17.33
CA ILE A 51 2.11 17.72 -17.45
C ILE A 51 2.61 16.42 -18.10
N VAL A 52 3.46 16.53 -19.14
CA VAL A 52 3.93 15.36 -19.90
C VAL A 52 4.92 14.55 -19.08
N SER A 53 5.82 15.18 -18.32
CA SER A 53 6.73 14.47 -17.43
C SER A 53 5.99 13.68 -16.35
N GLU A 54 4.94 14.27 -15.77
CA GLU A 54 4.12 13.63 -14.73
C GLU A 54 3.20 12.54 -15.30
N LEU A 55 2.71 12.71 -16.53
CA LEU A 55 2.01 11.65 -17.25
C LEU A 55 2.93 10.45 -17.50
N ILE A 56 4.16 10.68 -17.95
CA ILE A 56 5.14 9.61 -18.19
C ILE A 56 5.45 8.89 -16.87
N TYR A 57 5.62 9.63 -15.77
CA TYR A 57 5.82 9.06 -14.44
C TYR A 57 4.65 8.19 -13.99
N CYS A 58 3.42 8.71 -14.08
CA CYS A 58 2.18 7.98 -13.80
C CYS A 58 2.08 6.69 -14.64
N LEU A 59 2.29 6.80 -15.95
CA LEU A 59 2.20 5.68 -16.88
C LEU A 59 3.24 4.58 -16.58
N SER A 60 4.47 4.97 -16.22
CA SER A 60 5.51 4.03 -15.82
C SER A 60 5.11 3.23 -14.59
N ASN A 61 4.58 3.89 -13.56
CA ASN A 61 4.13 3.22 -12.33
C ASN A 61 2.91 2.31 -12.57
N LEU A 62 1.96 2.75 -13.39
CA LEU A 62 0.82 1.92 -13.79
C LEU A 62 1.25 0.67 -14.57
N LEU A 63 2.24 0.79 -15.46
CA LEU A 63 2.77 -0.34 -16.21
C LEU A 63 3.42 -1.38 -15.27
N VAL A 64 4.25 -0.93 -14.33
CA VAL A 64 4.86 -1.82 -13.31
C VAL A 64 3.77 -2.54 -12.51
N MET A 65 2.74 -1.82 -12.08
CA MET A 65 1.62 -2.41 -11.35
C MET A 65 0.85 -3.43 -12.19
N LEU A 66 0.61 -3.18 -13.48
CA LEU A 66 -0.05 -4.13 -14.39
C LEU A 66 0.75 -5.43 -14.53
N ASN A 67 2.08 -5.32 -14.65
CA ASN A 67 2.97 -6.48 -14.71
C ASN A 67 2.92 -7.28 -13.42
N ASP A 68 2.96 -6.60 -12.27
CA ASP A 68 2.83 -7.24 -10.96
C ASP A 68 1.48 -7.96 -10.82
N ILE A 69 0.38 -7.38 -11.33
CA ILE A 69 -0.94 -8.04 -11.34
C ILE A 69 -0.92 -9.30 -12.21
N ILE A 70 -0.29 -9.24 -13.39
CA ILE A 70 -0.16 -10.41 -14.28
C ILE A 70 0.62 -11.53 -13.60
N ILE A 71 1.75 -11.20 -12.95
CA ILE A 71 2.59 -12.16 -12.22
C ILE A 71 1.84 -12.75 -11.02
N LYS A 72 1.14 -11.92 -10.23
CA LYS A 72 0.33 -12.41 -9.10
C LYS A 72 -0.78 -13.36 -9.56
N LYS A 73 -1.40 -13.07 -10.71
CA LYS A 73 -2.46 -13.92 -11.29
C LYS A 73 -1.92 -15.25 -11.81
N SER A 74 -0.71 -15.29 -12.36
CA SER A 74 -0.10 -16.53 -12.87
C SER A 74 0.50 -17.41 -11.77
N THR A 75 0.94 -16.81 -10.67
CA THR A 75 1.49 -17.53 -9.50
C THR A 75 0.42 -18.06 -8.54
N HIS A 76 -0.87 -17.86 -8.83
CA HIS A 76 -2.00 -18.18 -7.92
C HIS A 76 -1.91 -17.55 -6.51
N ILE A 77 -0.97 -16.63 -6.28
CA ILE A 77 -0.84 -15.86 -5.03
C ILE A 77 -1.92 -14.78 -4.95
N TYR A 78 -2.52 -14.42 -6.09
CA TYR A 78 -3.65 -13.50 -6.13
C TYR A 78 -4.91 -14.14 -5.55
N SER A 79 -5.22 -13.84 -4.30
CA SER A 79 -6.55 -14.09 -3.78
C SER A 79 -7.53 -13.21 -4.55
N THR A 80 -8.61 -13.76 -5.10
CA THR A 80 -9.63 -12.95 -5.80
C THR A 80 -10.54 -12.24 -4.79
N ALA A 81 -9.96 -11.84 -3.65
CA ALA A 81 -10.68 -11.18 -2.60
C ALA A 81 -11.13 -9.81 -3.15
N PRO A 82 -12.40 -9.44 -2.94
CA PRO A 82 -12.88 -8.13 -3.37
C PRO A 82 -12.14 -6.97 -2.66
N ALA A 83 -11.48 -7.23 -1.51
CA ALA A 83 -10.54 -6.31 -0.87
C ALA A 83 -9.35 -5.92 -1.76
N ASP A 84 -8.75 -6.88 -2.46
CA ASP A 84 -7.58 -6.66 -3.32
C ASP A 84 -7.94 -5.81 -4.55
N LYS A 85 -9.19 -5.91 -5.02
CA LYS A 85 -9.70 -5.01 -6.06
C LYS A 85 -9.75 -3.57 -5.58
N VAL A 86 -10.21 -3.32 -4.35
CA VAL A 86 -10.25 -1.96 -3.79
C VAL A 86 -8.83 -1.42 -3.58
N LYS A 87 -7.89 -2.23 -3.09
CA LYS A 87 -6.46 -1.84 -2.98
C LYS A 87 -5.85 -1.48 -4.34
N LEU A 88 -6.22 -2.22 -5.39
CA LEU A 88 -5.79 -1.95 -6.76
C LEU A 88 -6.30 -0.59 -7.23
N TRP A 89 -7.61 -0.35 -7.10
CA TRP A 89 -8.19 0.95 -7.47
C TRP A 89 -7.58 2.11 -6.66
N LEU A 90 -7.31 1.90 -5.37
CA LEU A 90 -6.67 2.90 -4.53
C LEU A 90 -5.25 3.24 -5.04
N THR A 91 -4.51 2.23 -5.47
CA THR A 91 -3.14 2.39 -6.02
C THR A 91 -3.17 3.10 -7.38
N VAL A 92 -4.13 2.77 -8.25
CA VAL A 92 -4.34 3.46 -9.53
C VAL A 92 -4.59 4.95 -9.31
N VAL A 93 -5.45 5.28 -8.34
CA VAL A 93 -5.77 6.68 -7.99
C VAL A 93 -4.55 7.40 -7.41
N GLU A 94 -3.74 6.73 -6.58
CA GLU A 94 -2.50 7.31 -6.05
C GLU A 94 -1.52 7.69 -7.17
N TYR A 95 -1.29 6.80 -8.14
CA TYR A 95 -0.37 7.08 -9.25
C TYR A 95 -0.88 8.14 -10.21
N SER A 96 -2.21 8.30 -10.34
CA SER A 96 -2.83 9.27 -11.25
C SER A 96 -3.13 10.63 -10.62
N GLU A 97 -2.97 10.78 -9.30
CA GLU A 97 -3.33 12.00 -8.57
C GLU A 97 -2.66 13.25 -9.11
N VAL A 98 -1.31 13.24 -9.19
CA VAL A 98 -0.53 14.41 -9.61
C VAL A 98 -0.87 14.80 -11.05
N PHE A 99 -1.05 13.81 -11.92
CA PHE A 99 -1.49 14.04 -13.30
C PHE A 99 -2.89 14.67 -13.37
N LEU A 100 -3.84 14.18 -12.56
CA LEU A 100 -5.19 14.74 -12.48
C LEU A 100 -5.19 16.16 -11.91
N GLU A 101 -4.34 16.46 -10.93
CA GLU A 101 -4.18 17.81 -10.38
C GLU A 101 -3.67 18.80 -11.44
N LEU A 102 -2.63 18.41 -12.18
CA LEU A 102 -2.00 19.25 -13.21
C LEU A 102 -2.92 19.49 -14.41
N THR A 103 -3.64 18.45 -14.84
CA THR A 103 -4.64 18.58 -15.90
C THR A 103 -5.79 19.48 -15.46
N ALA A 104 -6.31 19.31 -14.24
CA ALA A 104 -7.37 20.16 -13.71
C ALA A 104 -6.94 21.63 -13.56
N THR A 105 -5.70 21.87 -13.17
CA THR A 105 -5.13 23.21 -13.06
C THR A 105 -5.05 23.90 -14.43
N ASN A 106 -4.72 23.13 -15.48
CA ASN A 106 -4.60 23.66 -16.84
C ASN A 106 -5.96 24.00 -17.47
N LEU A 107 -6.98 23.15 -17.29
CA LEU A 107 -8.30 23.34 -17.90
C LEU A 107 -9.22 24.28 -17.11
N CYS A 108 -9.18 24.19 -15.78
CA CYS A 108 -10.21 24.79 -14.91
C CYS A 108 -9.61 25.73 -13.86
N GLY A 109 -8.34 26.11 -14.02
CA GLY A 109 -7.63 27.01 -13.13
C GLY A 109 -7.58 26.52 -11.67
N ASN A 110 -7.49 27.47 -10.74
CA ASN A 110 -7.36 27.15 -9.32
C ASN A 110 -8.63 26.47 -8.76
N VAL A 111 -9.82 26.83 -9.24
CA VAL A 111 -11.08 26.22 -8.77
C VAL A 111 -11.15 24.75 -9.15
N GLY A 112 -10.84 24.41 -10.39
CA GLY A 112 -10.82 23.02 -10.84
C GLY A 112 -9.78 22.16 -10.12
N LYS A 113 -8.60 22.73 -9.84
CA LYS A 113 -7.58 22.09 -9.02
C LYS A 113 -8.16 21.62 -7.68
N TRP A 114 -8.78 22.52 -6.92
CA TRP A 114 -9.33 22.18 -5.61
C TRP A 114 -10.51 21.20 -5.69
N ILE A 115 -11.33 21.27 -6.74
CA ILE A 115 -12.41 20.30 -6.97
C ILE A 115 -11.84 18.89 -7.18
N VAL A 116 -10.82 18.74 -8.03
CA VAL A 116 -10.21 17.44 -8.33
C VAL A 116 -9.46 16.88 -7.12
N VAL A 117 -8.66 17.70 -6.43
CA VAL A 117 -7.97 17.29 -5.19
C VAL A 117 -8.99 16.82 -4.14
N THR A 118 -10.08 17.56 -3.96
CA THR A 118 -11.13 17.19 -3.00
C THR A 118 -11.83 15.89 -3.40
N SER A 119 -12.16 15.73 -4.69
CA SER A 119 -12.79 14.52 -5.23
C SER A 119 -11.91 13.28 -5.02
N ILE A 120 -10.62 13.37 -5.37
CA ILE A 120 -9.64 12.29 -5.17
C ILE A 120 -9.52 11.94 -3.69
N GLN A 121 -9.43 12.95 -2.82
CA GLN A 121 -9.26 12.70 -1.40
C GLN A 121 -10.51 12.08 -0.76
N ILE A 122 -11.72 12.46 -1.19
CA ILE A 122 -12.98 11.81 -0.82
C ILE A 122 -12.95 10.35 -1.28
N PHE A 123 -12.59 10.09 -2.53
CA PHE A 123 -12.52 8.74 -3.06
C PHE A 123 -11.54 7.85 -2.28
N LYS A 124 -10.35 8.36 -1.95
CA LYS A 124 -9.36 7.65 -1.10
C LYS A 124 -9.90 7.37 0.29
N CYS A 125 -10.58 8.35 0.90
CA CYS A 125 -11.18 8.19 2.23
C CYS A 125 -12.26 7.09 2.23
N VAL A 126 -13.21 7.17 1.29
CA VAL A 126 -14.29 6.18 1.15
C VAL A 126 -13.74 4.79 0.88
N SER A 127 -12.74 4.66 -0.01
CA SER A 127 -12.11 3.37 -0.31
C SER A 127 -11.45 2.74 0.92
N ARG A 128 -10.77 3.54 1.75
CA ARG A 128 -10.16 3.07 3.00
C ARG A 128 -11.21 2.70 4.06
N LEU A 129 -12.30 3.46 4.17
CA LEU A 129 -13.41 3.13 5.06
C LEU A 129 -14.12 1.83 4.64
N ILE A 130 -14.33 1.61 3.34
CA ILE A 130 -14.86 0.35 2.82
C ILE A 130 -13.92 -0.81 3.18
N LEU A 131 -12.60 -0.60 3.13
CA LEU A 131 -11.62 -1.62 3.53
C LEU A 131 -11.79 -2.07 4.98
N ILE A 132 -11.88 -1.11 5.90
CA ILE A 132 -12.05 -1.40 7.32
C ILE A 132 -13.41 -2.04 7.60
N TYR A 133 -14.49 -1.43 7.09
CA TYR A 133 -15.85 -1.83 7.44
C TYR A 133 -16.23 -3.19 6.84
N HIS A 134 -15.84 -3.44 5.60
CA HIS A 134 -16.28 -4.62 4.86
C HIS A 134 -15.26 -5.77 4.93
N TYR A 135 -13.97 -5.49 5.01
CA TYR A 135 -12.91 -6.52 4.95
C TYR A 135 -12.16 -6.72 6.26
N LYS A 136 -12.39 -5.89 7.29
CA LYS A 136 -11.74 -5.97 8.61
C LYS A 136 -10.21 -6.08 8.53
N GLU A 137 -9.61 -5.58 7.45
CA GLU A 137 -8.16 -5.52 7.30
C GLU A 137 -7.68 -4.23 7.99
N SER A 138 -7.09 -4.40 9.18
CA SER A 138 -6.43 -3.31 9.90
C SER A 138 -5.02 -3.09 9.35
N MET A 139 -4.67 -1.80 9.21
CA MET A 139 -3.41 -1.26 8.69
C MET A 139 -3.25 -1.34 7.15
N VAL A 140 -3.75 -0.32 6.44
CA VAL A 140 -3.40 -0.06 5.04
C VAL A 140 -1.96 0.47 5.02
N GLU A 141 -1.01 -0.40 4.67
CA GLU A 141 0.39 -0.04 4.45
C GLU A 141 0.50 0.93 3.25
N HIS A 142 1.44 1.88 3.31
CA HIS A 142 1.74 2.76 2.19
C HIS A 142 2.97 2.20 1.45
N PRO A 143 2.86 1.76 0.18
CA PRO A 143 1.69 1.77 -0.72
C PRO A 143 0.64 0.66 -0.45
N PRO A 144 -0.66 0.87 -0.79
CA PRO A 144 -1.75 -0.08 -0.54
C PRO A 144 -1.53 -1.48 -1.10
N ILE A 145 -0.66 -1.61 -2.09
CA ILE A 145 -0.12 -2.88 -2.56
C ILE A 145 1.40 -2.78 -2.43
N PRO A 146 2.03 -3.55 -1.54
CA PRO A 146 3.49 -3.61 -1.50
C PRO A 146 4.01 -4.12 -2.84
N SER A 147 5.08 -3.49 -3.34
CA SER A 147 5.75 -3.91 -4.57
C SER A 147 6.11 -5.39 -4.48
N LEU A 148 5.77 -6.17 -5.50
CA LEU A 148 6.01 -7.60 -5.47
C LEU A 148 7.51 -7.86 -5.43
N ASN A 149 8.01 -8.45 -4.33
CA ASN A 149 9.42 -8.78 -4.23
C ASN A 149 9.72 -10.07 -5.03
N ARG A 150 10.01 -9.89 -6.33
CA ARG A 150 10.16 -10.95 -7.33
C ARG A 150 11.29 -11.94 -7.00
N GLN A 151 12.23 -11.59 -6.14
CA GLN A 151 13.32 -12.46 -5.68
C GLN A 151 12.83 -13.54 -4.69
N ASN A 152 11.81 -13.24 -3.88
CA ASN A 152 11.26 -14.19 -2.90
C ASN A 152 10.40 -15.29 -3.54
N LEU A 153 9.89 -15.08 -4.76
CA LEU A 153 9.11 -16.08 -5.50
C LEU A 153 9.96 -17.31 -5.90
N LYS A 154 11.29 -17.15 -5.99
CA LYS A 154 12.21 -18.22 -6.39
C LYS A 154 12.68 -19.09 -5.22
N ASN A 155 12.54 -18.61 -3.98
CA ASN A 155 13.01 -19.27 -2.76
C ASN A 155 11.87 -19.59 -1.79
N PRO A 156 10.99 -20.57 -2.08
CA PRO A 156 9.98 -21.03 -1.12
C PRO A 156 10.57 -21.74 0.12
N ASN A 157 11.88 -22.01 0.14
CA ASN A 157 12.53 -22.85 1.17
C ASN A 157 13.05 -22.08 2.40
N CYS A 158 12.96 -20.75 2.46
CA CYS A 158 13.47 -19.97 3.61
C CYS A 158 12.42 -19.62 4.68
N SER A 159 11.16 -20.03 4.50
CA SER A 159 10.06 -19.73 5.45
C SER A 159 9.69 -20.89 6.37
N ASN A 160 10.33 -22.05 6.27
CA ASN A 160 9.90 -23.28 6.96
C ASN A 160 10.69 -23.63 8.24
N SER A 161 11.56 -22.75 8.77
CA SER A 161 12.44 -23.10 9.90
C SER A 161 11.99 -22.67 11.29
N ILE A 162 10.72 -22.25 11.50
CA ILE A 162 10.27 -21.74 12.82
C ILE A 162 8.90 -22.32 13.25
N ALA A 163 8.50 -23.50 12.77
CA ALA A 163 7.21 -24.07 13.16
C ALA A 163 7.23 -24.95 14.43
N ASP A 164 8.40 -25.40 14.90
CA ASP A 164 8.47 -26.33 16.05
C ASP A 164 9.18 -25.69 17.26
N THR A 165 8.61 -24.63 17.82
CA THR A 165 9.04 -24.12 19.14
C THR A 165 8.02 -24.58 20.19
N SER A 166 8.44 -25.54 21.04
CA SER A 166 7.64 -26.03 22.17
C SER A 166 7.26 -24.90 23.14
N CYS A 167 6.13 -25.03 23.87
CA CYS A 167 5.65 -24.03 24.84
C CYS A 167 6.73 -23.59 25.86
N GLY A 168 7.62 -24.51 26.29
CA GLY A 168 8.70 -24.19 27.23
C GLY A 168 9.80 -23.28 26.67
N GLN A 169 10.09 -23.37 25.36
CA GLN A 169 11.02 -22.44 24.71
C GLN A 169 10.37 -21.08 24.44
N PHE A 170 9.05 -21.06 24.21
CA PHE A 170 8.30 -19.81 23.98
C PHE A 170 8.33 -18.89 25.22
N GLU A 171 8.14 -19.42 26.43
CA GLU A 171 8.22 -18.63 27.68
C GLU A 171 9.67 -18.18 28.01
N ALA A 172 10.67 -18.97 27.62
CA ALA A 172 12.07 -18.58 27.79
C ALA A 172 12.42 -17.36 26.93
N VAL A 173 11.89 -17.30 25.70
CA VAL A 173 12.21 -16.28 24.69
C VAL A 173 11.28 -15.06 24.74
N SER A 174 10.11 -15.15 25.40
CA SER A 174 9.07 -14.12 25.34
C SER A 174 8.56 -13.64 26.69
N PHE A 175 7.99 -12.45 26.72
CA PHE A 175 7.26 -11.90 27.87
C PHE A 175 6.03 -11.12 27.40
N THR A 176 4.96 -11.14 28.20
CA THR A 176 3.70 -10.44 27.92
C THR A 176 3.67 -9.07 28.58
N LEU A 177 3.17 -8.05 27.87
CA LEU A 177 3.00 -6.72 28.43
C LEU A 177 1.70 -6.65 29.23
N ARG A 178 1.80 -6.35 30.53
CA ARG A 178 0.64 -6.27 31.45
C ARG A 178 -0.49 -5.34 30.99
N ARG A 179 -0.19 -4.28 30.25
CA ARG A 179 -1.17 -3.28 29.77
C ARG A 179 -1.75 -3.62 28.40
N SER A 180 -0.98 -4.29 27.54
CA SER A 180 -1.31 -4.48 26.13
C SER A 180 -1.64 -5.92 25.78
N GLY A 181 -1.39 -6.90 26.66
CA GLY A 181 -1.45 -8.34 26.35
C GLY A 181 -0.37 -8.80 25.35
N ARG A 182 0.28 -7.87 24.64
CA ARG A 182 1.22 -8.18 23.55
C ARG A 182 2.43 -8.96 24.03
N ILE A 183 2.72 -10.04 23.34
CA ILE A 183 3.90 -10.88 23.55
C ILE A 183 5.10 -10.28 22.81
N ILE A 184 6.18 -10.00 23.54
CA ILE A 184 7.42 -9.43 23.00
C ILE A 184 8.61 -10.36 23.28
N ARG A 185 9.58 -10.38 22.36
CA ARG A 185 10.87 -11.08 22.53
C ARG A 185 11.67 -10.43 23.67
N LYS A 186 12.23 -11.24 24.56
CA LYS A 186 13.27 -10.78 25.49
C LYS A 186 14.51 -10.37 24.69
N VAL A 187 15.25 -9.39 25.21
CA VAL A 187 16.47 -8.88 24.57
C VAL A 187 17.54 -9.98 24.46
N ASP A 188 17.68 -10.79 25.50
CA ASP A 188 18.67 -11.88 25.58
C ASP A 188 18.37 -13.05 24.64
N ALA A 189 17.12 -13.16 24.18
CA ALA A 189 16.65 -14.22 23.31
C ALA A 189 16.52 -13.77 21.85
N ALA A 190 17.10 -12.62 21.49
CA ALA A 190 17.06 -12.10 20.15
C ALA A 190 18.01 -12.89 19.22
N PRO A 191 17.52 -13.39 18.07
CA PRO A 191 18.39 -14.02 17.07
C PRO A 191 19.40 -13.00 16.49
N PRO A 192 20.55 -13.47 15.97
CA PRO A 192 21.57 -12.61 15.38
C PRO A 192 20.99 -11.77 14.23
N VAL A 193 21.57 -10.58 14.02
CA VAL A 193 21.02 -9.53 13.14
C VAL A 193 20.66 -10.03 11.74
N GLY A 194 21.42 -10.96 11.18
CA GLY A 194 21.19 -11.53 9.83
C GLY A 194 19.92 -12.38 9.68
N ILE A 195 19.36 -12.90 10.78
CA ILE A 195 18.12 -13.71 10.77
C ILE A 195 17.03 -13.12 11.69
N ARG A 196 17.22 -11.86 12.11
CA ARG A 196 16.29 -11.19 13.01
C ARG A 196 15.00 -10.82 12.30
N THR A 197 13.89 -11.36 12.78
CA THR A 197 12.54 -10.96 12.35
C THR A 197 11.95 -9.94 13.32
N TRP A 198 11.41 -8.85 12.76
CA TRP A 198 10.70 -7.80 13.53
C TRP A 198 9.20 -8.06 13.64
N LYS A 199 8.73 -9.19 13.10
CA LYS A 199 7.33 -9.62 13.25
C LYS A 199 7.06 -10.02 14.71
N PRO A 200 5.87 -9.70 15.26
CA PRO A 200 5.49 -10.15 16.60
C PRO A 200 5.55 -11.68 16.72
N LEU A 201 5.81 -12.19 17.92
CA LEU A 201 5.74 -13.64 18.15
C LEU A 201 4.29 -14.08 18.06
N GLN A 202 4.08 -15.21 17.38
CA GLN A 202 2.79 -15.89 17.43
C GLN A 202 2.82 -16.88 18.59
N PRO A 203 1.84 -16.83 19.51
CA PRO A 203 1.73 -17.81 20.57
C PRO A 203 1.49 -19.21 19.99
N PRO A 204 2.03 -20.27 20.62
CA PRO A 204 1.72 -21.64 20.22
C PRO A 204 0.22 -21.92 20.44
N PRO A 205 -0.38 -22.84 19.66
CA PRO A 205 -1.83 -23.06 19.62
C PRO A 205 -2.47 -23.45 20.97
N ASN A 206 -1.67 -23.87 21.96
CA ASN A 206 -2.14 -24.28 23.28
C ASN A 206 -1.86 -23.22 24.38
N TYR A 207 -1.38 -22.02 24.02
CA TYR A 207 -1.13 -20.94 24.98
C TYR A 207 -2.37 -20.06 25.11
N SER A 208 -3.10 -20.18 26.22
CA SER A 208 -4.26 -19.35 26.52
C SER A 208 -4.07 -18.64 27.86
N CYS A 209 -4.07 -17.31 27.85
CA CYS A 209 -4.14 -16.49 29.04
C CYS A 209 -5.58 -16.00 29.23
N GLU A 210 -6.19 -16.33 30.37
CA GLU A 210 -7.59 -16.06 30.71
C GLU A 210 -7.96 -14.56 30.65
N ASN A 211 -6.96 -13.68 30.78
CA ASN A 211 -7.12 -12.23 30.83
C ASN A 211 -6.95 -11.52 29.46
N ASP A 212 -6.56 -12.24 28.41
CA ASP A 212 -6.26 -11.64 27.09
C ASP A 212 -7.55 -11.28 26.32
N GLN A 213 -8.60 -12.10 26.39
CA GLN A 213 -9.78 -11.92 25.53
C GLN A 213 -10.54 -10.61 25.78
N SER A 214 -10.67 -10.18 27.04
CA SER A 214 -11.33 -8.91 27.38
C SER A 214 -10.47 -7.69 27.08
N ILE A 215 -9.15 -7.81 27.23
CA ILE A 215 -8.20 -6.73 26.95
C ILE A 215 -8.06 -6.54 25.44
N GLU A 216 -7.99 -7.64 24.67
CA GLU A 216 -7.96 -7.61 23.21
C GLU A 216 -9.22 -6.96 22.63
N GLN A 217 -10.42 -7.30 23.13
CA GLN A 217 -11.67 -6.68 22.65
C GLN A 217 -11.72 -5.17 22.90
N ALA A 218 -11.26 -4.71 24.07
CA ALA A 218 -11.18 -3.28 24.38
C ALA A 218 -10.11 -2.55 23.55
N LEU A 219 -8.98 -3.21 23.26
CA LEU A 219 -7.92 -2.67 22.41
C LEU A 219 -8.35 -2.60 20.95
N VAL A 220 -9.07 -3.61 20.44
CA VAL A 220 -9.61 -3.62 19.06
C VAL A 220 -10.57 -2.45 18.86
N GLY A 221 -11.45 -2.15 19.83
CA GLY A 221 -12.34 -1.00 19.76
C GLY A 221 -11.61 0.34 19.67
N LYS A 222 -10.58 0.55 20.50
CA LYS A 222 -9.75 1.76 20.48
C LYS A 222 -8.90 1.87 19.20
N GLN A 223 -8.34 0.76 18.75
CA GLN A 223 -7.59 0.69 17.50
C GLN A 223 -8.46 1.07 16.30
N LEU A 224 -9.71 0.60 16.24
CA LEU A 224 -10.64 0.97 15.16
C LEU A 224 -10.94 2.47 15.14
N ILE A 225 -11.14 3.10 16.30
CA ILE A 225 -11.35 4.55 16.40
C ILE A 225 -10.11 5.30 15.91
N ALA A 226 -8.91 4.90 16.37
CA ALA A 226 -7.65 5.49 15.93
C ALA A 226 -7.43 5.34 14.41
N GLU A 227 -7.81 4.20 13.84
CA GLU A 227 -7.74 3.95 12.39
C GLU A 227 -8.69 4.84 11.60
N ILE A 228 -9.93 5.01 12.07
CA ILE A 228 -10.92 5.91 11.43
C ILE A 228 -10.42 7.36 11.48
N ILE A 229 -9.93 7.80 12.65
CA ILE A 229 -9.39 9.16 12.83
C ILE A 229 -8.21 9.40 11.86
N PHE A 230 -7.32 8.42 11.72
CA PHE A 230 -6.18 8.51 10.82
C PHE A 230 -6.61 8.61 9.34
N ILE A 231 -7.63 7.84 8.94
CA ILE A 231 -8.15 7.86 7.56
C ILE A 231 -8.84 9.18 7.22
N VAL A 232 -9.59 9.74 8.17
CA VAL A 232 -10.39 10.96 7.96
C VAL A 232 -9.54 12.23 8.03
N LYS A 233 -8.35 12.19 8.65
CA LYS A 233 -7.39 13.31 8.77
C LYS A 233 -7.28 14.22 7.52
N PRO A 234 -6.95 13.72 6.32
CA PRO A 234 -6.82 14.57 5.13
C PRO A 234 -8.14 15.26 4.72
N MET A 235 -9.29 14.69 5.05
CA MET A 235 -10.60 15.32 4.85
C MET A 235 -10.84 16.44 5.86
N VAL A 236 -10.48 16.23 7.13
CA VAL A 236 -10.55 17.29 8.14
C VAL A 236 -9.61 18.44 7.76
N HIS A 237 -8.42 18.13 7.26
CA HIS A 237 -7.49 19.14 6.78
C HIS A 237 -8.09 19.96 5.63
N LEU A 238 -8.64 19.32 4.59
CA LEU A 238 -9.31 20.02 3.49
C LEU A 238 -10.51 20.86 3.95
N ALA A 239 -11.35 20.33 4.85
CA ALA A 239 -12.48 21.07 5.42
C ALA A 239 -12.02 22.28 6.25
N SER A 240 -10.95 22.14 7.03
CA SER A 240 -10.36 23.23 7.80
C SER A 240 -9.72 24.29 6.89
N MET A 241 -9.11 23.88 5.78
CA MET A 241 -8.55 24.78 4.79
C MET A 241 -9.66 25.56 4.03
N ALA A 242 -10.82 24.92 3.81
CA ALA A 242 -12.00 25.59 3.26
C ALA A 242 -12.62 26.60 4.24
N CYS A 243 -12.69 26.29 5.53
CA CYS A 243 -13.29 27.18 6.54
C CYS A 243 -12.37 28.32 7.00
N PHE A 244 -11.08 28.04 7.20
CA PHE A 244 -10.11 28.99 7.77
C PHE A 244 -9.21 29.65 6.72
N GLY A 245 -9.36 29.26 5.45
CA GLY A 245 -8.53 29.73 4.35
C GLY A 245 -7.16 29.05 4.26
N THR A 246 -6.50 29.24 3.12
CA THR A 246 -5.25 28.55 2.75
C THR A 246 -3.98 29.14 3.38
N ARG A 247 -4.10 30.29 4.08
CA ARG A 247 -2.97 31.03 4.69
C ARG A 247 -2.94 30.98 6.21
N ALA A 248 -3.92 30.36 6.85
CA ALA A 248 -3.98 30.26 8.30
C ALA A 248 -3.15 29.06 8.79
N TRP A 249 -2.55 29.17 9.98
CA TRP A 249 -1.83 28.04 10.60
C TRP A 249 -2.76 27.04 11.29
N LYS A 250 -4.04 27.39 11.44
CA LYS A 250 -5.08 26.61 12.14
C LYS A 250 -5.28 25.18 11.57
N PRO A 251 -5.32 24.95 10.24
CA PRO A 251 -5.39 23.61 9.64
C PRO A 251 -4.26 22.68 10.09
N TYR A 252 -3.04 23.21 10.18
CA TYR A 252 -1.86 22.46 10.59
C TYR A 252 -1.92 22.07 12.07
N PHE A 253 -2.41 22.96 12.93
CA PHE A 253 -2.60 22.66 14.35
C PHE A 253 -3.67 21.58 14.58
N ILE A 254 -4.79 21.65 13.84
CA ILE A 254 -5.86 20.63 13.90
C ILE A 254 -5.31 19.27 13.45
N ALA A 255 -4.54 19.22 12.36
CA ALA A 255 -3.92 17.97 11.89
C ALA A 255 -2.94 17.39 12.92
N LEU A 256 -2.19 18.24 13.63
CA LEU A 256 -1.27 17.82 14.70
C LEU A 256 -2.03 17.30 15.92
N ALA A 257 -3.10 17.97 16.34
CA ALA A 257 -3.96 17.51 17.44
C ALA A 257 -4.60 16.14 17.13
N ILE A 258 -4.98 15.92 15.86
CA ILE A 258 -5.48 14.62 15.38
C ILE A 258 -4.40 13.53 15.46
N ASP A 259 -3.15 13.84 15.10
CA ASP A 259 -2.04 12.87 15.22
C ASP A 259 -1.73 12.51 16.68
N LEU A 260 -1.79 13.49 17.58
CA LEU A 260 -1.56 13.26 19.01
C LEU A 260 -2.67 12.42 19.64
N SER A 261 -3.93 12.67 19.28
CA SER A 261 -5.07 11.89 19.77
C SER A 261 -5.05 10.47 19.22
N SER A 262 -4.83 10.29 17.92
CA SER A 262 -4.70 8.95 17.30
C SER A 262 -3.58 8.12 17.94
N ARG A 263 -2.44 8.73 18.28
CA ARG A 263 -1.32 8.03 18.94
C ARG A 263 -1.50 7.80 20.43
N ALA A 264 -2.35 8.59 21.10
CA ALA A 264 -2.63 8.41 22.52
C ALA A 264 -3.59 7.23 22.78
N GLU A 265 -4.34 6.83 21.75
CA GLU A 265 -5.34 5.75 21.84
C GLU A 265 -4.80 4.36 21.44
N VAL A 266 -3.62 4.29 20.79
CA VAL A 266 -2.89 3.07 20.41
C VAL A 266 -1.80 2.75 21.45
#